data_AF-A0A5C7N0Z8-F1
#
_entry.id   AF-A0A5C7N0Z8-F1
#
_cell.length_a   1.000
_cell.length_b   1.000
_cell.length_c   1.000
_cell.angle_alpha   90.00
_cell.angle_beta   90.00
_cell.angle_gamma   90.00
#
_symmetry.space_group_name_H-M   'P 1'
#
loop_
_entity.id
_entity.type
_entity.pdbx_description
1 polymer ?
#
loop_
_entity_poly.entity_id
_entity_poly.type
_entity_poly.pdbx_seq_one_letter_code
_entity_poly.pdbx_strand_id
1 'polypeptide(L)'
;MSLRRTNHCFSKIKYELEQSVDKHSKKLVASNIELFLNYCVRFYDRQFITRDHANRGILERLETLLNDFFASEKSQQVGLPSVAYCANELNLSANYFGDLIKKETGKSATEYIHLKLIETAKAKIFDTNKSVSEVAYELGFKYPQHFTRLFKQHVGMTPLEYRNSLN
;
A
#
# COMPACT_ATOMS: atom_id res chain seq x y z
N MET A 1 -26.16 -7.70 2.76
CA MET A 1 -27.17 -6.81 2.12
C MET A 1 -26.85 -6.38 0.67
N SER A 2 -25.65 -6.60 0.10
CA SER A 2 -25.31 -6.12 -1.26
C SER A 2 -25.86 -7.00 -2.41
N LEU A 3 -25.95 -8.32 -2.23
CA LEU A 3 -26.27 -9.27 -3.32
C LEU A 3 -27.69 -9.11 -3.92
N ARG A 4 -28.69 -8.74 -3.10
CA ARG A 4 -30.07 -8.56 -3.58
C ARG A 4 -30.23 -7.35 -4.51
N ARG A 5 -29.41 -6.30 -4.34
CA ARG A 5 -29.52 -5.05 -5.11
C ARG A 5 -28.83 -5.16 -6.47
N THR A 6 -27.71 -5.87 -6.55
CA THR A 6 -27.04 -6.17 -7.82
C THR A 6 -27.87 -7.11 -8.69
N ASN A 7 -28.47 -8.15 -8.11
CA ASN A 7 -29.37 -9.06 -8.83
C ASN A 7 -30.59 -8.32 -9.43
N HIS A 8 -31.07 -7.27 -8.76
CA HIS A 8 -32.17 -6.43 -9.27
C HIS A 8 -31.80 -5.62 -10.51
N CYS A 9 -30.57 -5.11 -10.60
CA CYS A 9 -30.09 -4.43 -11.81
C CYS A 9 -30.01 -5.41 -12.98
N PHE A 10 -29.50 -6.63 -12.75
CA PHE A 10 -29.42 -7.67 -13.78
C PHE A 10 -30.79 -8.14 -14.25
N SER A 11 -31.76 -8.32 -13.33
CA SER A 11 -33.12 -8.69 -13.73
C SER A 11 -33.80 -7.62 -14.56
N LYS A 12 -33.55 -6.33 -14.26
CA LYS A 12 -34.08 -5.21 -15.06
C LYS A 12 -33.41 -5.12 -16.43
N ILE A 13 -32.09 -5.26 -16.51
CA ILE A 13 -31.37 -5.29 -17.79
C ILE A 13 -31.89 -6.44 -18.65
N LYS A 14 -32.04 -7.64 -18.08
CA LYS A 14 -32.56 -8.81 -18.78
C LYS A 14 -33.99 -8.58 -19.30
N TYR A 15 -34.87 -8.01 -18.48
CA TYR A 15 -36.23 -7.66 -18.88
C TYR A 15 -36.25 -6.69 -20.07
N GLU A 16 -35.46 -5.62 -20.03
CA GLU A 16 -35.38 -4.63 -21.13
C GLU A 16 -34.78 -5.23 -22.42
N LEU A 17 -33.95 -6.27 -22.32
CA LEU A 17 -33.37 -6.97 -23.48
C LEU A 17 -34.33 -8.01 -24.09
N GLU A 18 -35.28 -8.53 -23.31
CA GLU A 18 -36.29 -9.53 -23.74
C GLU A 18 -37.56 -8.88 -24.34
N GLN A 19 -37.76 -7.57 -24.16
CA GLN A 19 -38.86 -6.81 -24.75
C GLN A 19 -38.49 -6.23 -26.12
N SER A 20 -39.50 -5.85 -26.92
CA SER A 20 -39.26 -5.17 -28.20
C SER A 20 -38.54 -3.84 -27.98
N VAL A 21 -37.33 -3.71 -28.53
CA VAL A 21 -36.47 -2.54 -28.36
C VAL A 21 -37.18 -1.27 -28.85
N ASP A 22 -37.49 -0.37 -27.93
CA ASP A 22 -38.02 0.95 -28.23
C ASP A 22 -36.94 2.03 -28.07
N LYS A 23 -37.30 3.29 -28.34
CA LYS A 23 -36.37 4.43 -28.26
C LYS A 23 -35.83 4.69 -26.83
N HIS A 24 -36.44 4.10 -25.81
CA HIS A 24 -36.10 4.25 -24.39
C HIS A 24 -35.33 3.06 -23.82
N SER A 25 -35.48 1.85 -24.37
CA SER A 25 -34.83 0.62 -23.86
C SER A 25 -33.32 0.78 -23.69
N LYS A 26 -32.61 1.40 -24.65
CA LYS A 26 -31.17 1.66 -24.54
C LYS A 26 -30.81 2.56 -23.36
N LYS A 27 -31.63 3.58 -23.08
CA LYS A 27 -31.42 4.50 -21.95
C LYS A 27 -31.65 3.80 -20.62
N LEU A 28 -32.69 2.96 -20.54
CA LEU A 28 -33.00 2.18 -19.34
C LEU A 28 -31.89 1.15 -19.03
N VAL A 29 -31.35 0.46 -20.04
CA VAL A 29 -30.20 -0.44 -19.87
C VAL A 29 -28.98 0.32 -19.35
N ALA A 30 -28.62 1.46 -19.98
CA ALA A 30 -27.48 2.27 -19.55
C ALA A 30 -27.63 2.75 -18.09
N SER A 31 -28.81 3.26 -17.70
CA SER A 31 -29.07 3.69 -16.32
C SER A 31 -28.99 2.54 -15.30
N ASN A 32 -29.38 1.32 -15.67
CA ASN A 32 -29.23 0.16 -14.77
C ASN A 32 -27.77 -0.28 -14.64
N ILE A 33 -26.96 -0.18 -15.71
CA ILE A 33 -25.51 -0.43 -15.65
C ILE A 33 -24.85 0.60 -14.76
N GLU A 34 -25.15 1.89 -14.94
CA GLU A 34 -24.64 2.96 -14.09
C GLU A 34 -24.98 2.74 -12.61
N LEU A 35 -26.24 2.39 -12.32
CA LEU A 35 -26.69 2.07 -10.97
C LEU A 35 -25.95 0.86 -10.38
N PHE A 36 -25.69 -0.17 -11.18
CA PHE A 36 -24.89 -1.32 -10.78
C PHE A 36 -23.45 -0.91 -10.44
N LEU A 37 -22.79 -0.13 -11.31
CA LEU A 37 -21.43 0.37 -11.07
C LEU A 37 -21.37 1.22 -9.80
N ASN A 38 -22.36 2.08 -9.55
CA ASN A 38 -22.48 2.85 -8.33
C ASN A 38 -22.62 1.97 -7.08
N TYR A 39 -23.30 0.82 -7.17
CA TYR A 39 -23.32 -0.16 -6.07
C TYR A 39 -21.97 -0.83 -5.85
N CYS A 40 -21.21 -1.13 -6.91
CA CYS A 40 -19.85 -1.66 -6.80
C CYS A 40 -18.91 -0.67 -6.11
N VAL A 41 -18.92 0.61 -6.54
CA VAL A 41 -18.15 1.69 -5.90
C VAL A 41 -18.56 1.83 -4.43
N ARG A 42 -19.86 1.90 -4.14
CA ARG A 42 -20.36 2.01 -2.76
C ARG A 42 -19.99 0.80 -1.89
N PHE A 43 -19.92 -0.40 -2.46
CA PHE A 43 -19.50 -1.59 -1.72
C PHE A 43 -18.00 -1.54 -1.40
N TYR A 44 -17.17 -1.17 -2.38
CA TYR A 44 -15.74 -0.93 -2.21
C TYR A 44 -15.50 0.15 -1.13
N ASP A 45 -16.18 1.30 -1.20
CA ASP A 45 -16.04 2.38 -0.22
C ASP A 45 -16.49 1.98 1.19
N ARG A 46 -17.58 1.20 1.31
CA ARG A 46 -18.03 0.69 2.61
C ARG A 46 -17.07 -0.28 3.25
N GLN A 47 -16.16 -0.92 2.49
CA GLN A 47 -15.07 -1.68 3.10
C GLN A 47 -14.14 -0.77 3.91
N PHE A 48 -14.06 0.53 3.60
CA PHE A 48 -13.31 1.49 4.40
C PHE A 48 -14.13 2.06 5.56
N ILE A 49 -15.43 2.32 5.39
CA ILE A 49 -16.29 2.88 6.45
C ILE A 49 -16.55 1.86 7.57
N THR A 50 -16.92 0.62 7.21
CA THR A 50 -17.22 -0.42 8.21
C THR A 50 -15.96 -0.94 8.90
N ARG A 51 -14.79 -0.72 8.28
CA ARG A 51 -13.49 -1.04 8.86
C ARG A 51 -12.78 0.16 9.47
N ASP A 52 -13.40 1.32 9.63
CA ASP A 52 -12.76 2.47 10.32
C ASP A 52 -12.23 2.09 11.72
N HIS A 53 -12.91 1.20 12.42
CA HIS A 53 -12.44 0.62 13.69
C HIS A 53 -11.34 -0.46 13.55
N ALA A 54 -11.25 -1.18 12.43
CA ALA A 54 -10.22 -2.20 12.17
C ALA A 54 -8.97 -1.63 11.45
N ASN A 55 -9.14 -0.52 10.74
CA ASN A 55 -8.12 0.16 9.94
C ASN A 55 -7.30 1.15 10.75
N ARG A 56 -7.86 1.71 11.83
CA ARG A 56 -7.10 2.57 12.77
C ARG A 56 -5.82 1.91 13.30
N GLY A 57 -5.78 0.58 13.38
CA GLY A 57 -4.59 -0.17 13.78
C GLY A 57 -3.74 -0.69 12.62
N ILE A 58 -4.13 -0.51 11.36
CA ILE A 58 -3.35 -1.07 10.23
C ILE A 58 -2.04 -0.30 10.04
N LEU A 59 -2.05 1.03 10.19
CA LEU A 59 -0.82 1.80 10.18
C LEU A 59 0.10 1.41 11.35
N GLU A 60 -0.45 1.31 12.55
CA GLU A 60 0.31 0.86 13.73
C GLU A 60 0.89 -0.54 13.52
N ARG A 61 0.09 -1.49 13.02
CA ARG A 61 0.56 -2.85 12.71
C ARG A 61 1.58 -2.87 11.58
N LEU A 62 1.46 -2.01 10.57
CA LEU A 62 2.47 -1.85 9.53
C LEU A 62 3.77 -1.31 10.11
N GLU A 63 3.70 -0.32 11.00
CA GLU A 63 4.86 0.21 11.70
C GLU A 63 5.54 -0.86 12.55
N THR A 64 4.78 -1.61 13.35
CA THR A 64 5.30 -2.76 14.11
C THR A 64 5.94 -3.79 13.19
N LEU A 65 5.25 -4.17 12.10
CA LEU A 65 5.75 -5.14 11.13
C LEU A 65 7.09 -4.69 10.52
N LEU A 66 7.20 -3.43 10.10
CA LEU A 66 8.42 -2.90 9.51
C LEU A 66 9.54 -2.76 10.55
N ASN A 67 9.23 -2.32 11.77
CA ASN A 67 10.19 -2.26 12.87
C ASN A 67 10.76 -3.66 13.17
N ASP A 68 9.89 -4.66 13.32
CA ASP A 68 10.28 -6.05 13.56
C ASP A 68 11.09 -6.61 12.40
N PHE A 69 10.68 -6.30 11.16
CA PHE A 69 11.40 -6.73 9.96
C PHE A 69 12.84 -6.21 9.95
N PHE A 70 13.04 -4.92 10.21
CA PHE A 70 14.37 -4.30 10.21
C PHE A 70 15.20 -4.55 11.48
N ALA A 71 14.57 -4.88 12.60
CA ALA A 71 15.24 -5.32 13.82
C ALA A 71 15.73 -6.77 13.72
N SER A 72 15.03 -7.60 12.94
CA SER A 72 15.38 -9.01 12.72
C SER A 72 16.40 -9.21 11.60
N GLU A 73 16.94 -10.44 11.50
CA GLU A 73 17.80 -10.86 10.39
C GLU A 73 17.05 -11.07 9.06
N LYS A 74 15.72 -10.88 9.03
CA LYS A 74 14.90 -11.07 7.81
C LYS A 74 15.38 -10.21 6.65
N SER A 75 15.82 -8.98 6.93
CA SER A 75 16.34 -8.07 5.92
C SER A 75 17.54 -8.66 5.16
N GLN A 76 18.39 -9.43 5.85
CA GLN A 76 19.57 -10.06 5.24
C GLN A 76 19.22 -11.32 4.44
N GLN A 77 18.17 -12.05 4.84
CA GLN A 77 17.76 -13.30 4.20
C GLN A 77 16.84 -13.07 2.99
N VAL A 78 15.88 -12.16 3.12
CA VAL A 78 14.78 -11.97 2.15
C VAL A 78 14.95 -10.66 1.36
N GLY A 79 15.82 -9.75 1.81
CA GLY A 79 16.03 -8.44 1.22
C GLY A 79 15.03 -7.41 1.76
N LEU A 80 14.65 -6.44 0.91
CA LEU A 80 13.75 -5.36 1.29
C LEU A 80 12.29 -5.82 1.41
N PRO A 81 11.53 -5.31 2.40
CA PRO A 81 10.11 -5.61 2.49
C PRO A 81 9.38 -5.02 1.29
N SER A 82 8.63 -5.85 0.57
CA SER A 82 7.81 -5.40 -0.56
C SER A 82 6.39 -5.03 -0.13
N VAL A 83 5.68 -4.29 -0.98
CA VAL A 83 4.25 -4.01 -0.80
C VAL A 83 3.45 -5.31 -0.69
N ALA A 84 3.77 -6.30 -1.53
CA ALA A 84 3.13 -7.61 -1.50
C ALA A 84 3.40 -8.36 -0.18
N TYR A 85 4.64 -8.31 0.32
CA TYR A 85 4.99 -8.89 1.62
C TYR A 85 4.16 -8.26 2.74
N CYS A 86 4.16 -6.92 2.85
CA CYS A 86 3.44 -6.22 3.90
C CYS A 86 1.92 -6.47 3.83
N ALA A 87 1.36 -6.50 2.62
CA ALA A 87 -0.06 -6.81 2.43
C ALA A 87 -0.40 -8.22 2.91
N ASN A 88 0.42 -9.21 2.57
CA ASN A 88 0.21 -10.61 2.99
C ASN A 88 0.28 -10.76 4.52
N GLU A 89 1.30 -10.19 5.18
CA GLU A 89 1.44 -10.24 6.64
C GLU A 89 0.26 -9.56 7.37
N LEU A 90 -0.32 -8.54 6.75
CA LEU A 90 -1.50 -7.84 7.28
C LEU A 90 -2.83 -8.47 6.86
N ASN A 91 -2.81 -9.59 6.12
CA ASN A 91 -3.98 -10.30 5.58
C ASN A 91 -4.85 -9.42 4.66
N LEU A 92 -4.20 -8.64 3.79
CA LEU A 92 -4.81 -7.74 2.82
C LEU A 92 -4.35 -8.09 1.40
N SER A 93 -5.17 -7.76 0.40
CA SER A 93 -4.70 -7.75 -0.97
C SER A 93 -3.76 -6.57 -1.20
N ALA A 94 -2.75 -6.73 -2.07
CA ALA A 94 -1.78 -5.68 -2.35
C ALA A 94 -2.42 -4.37 -2.85
N ASN A 95 -3.47 -4.47 -3.68
CA ASN A 95 -4.20 -3.30 -4.17
C ASN A 95 -4.91 -2.56 -3.04
N TYR A 96 -5.67 -3.29 -2.20
CA TYR A 96 -6.38 -2.68 -1.09
C TYR A 96 -5.42 -2.08 -0.05
N PHE A 97 -4.31 -2.76 0.24
CA PHE A 97 -3.26 -2.23 1.10
C PHE A 97 -2.67 -0.93 0.53
N GLY A 98 -2.35 -0.91 -0.77
CA GLY A 98 -1.87 0.29 -1.45
C GLY A 98 -2.86 1.47 -1.36
N ASP A 99 -4.13 1.22 -1.65
CA ASP A 99 -5.20 2.22 -1.59
C ASP A 99 -5.40 2.74 -0.16
N LEU A 100 -5.37 1.84 0.83
CA LEU A 100 -5.51 2.18 2.23
C LEU A 100 -4.34 3.05 2.73
N ILE A 101 -3.09 2.66 2.48
CA ILE A 101 -1.93 3.46 2.90
C ILE A 101 -1.94 4.84 2.23
N LYS A 102 -2.32 4.92 0.95
CA LYS A 102 -2.44 6.19 0.25
C LYS A 102 -3.54 7.07 0.83
N LYS A 103 -4.68 6.48 1.18
CA LYS A 103 -5.79 7.21 1.80
C LYS A 103 -5.41 7.77 3.18
N GLU A 104 -4.73 6.98 4.02
CA GLU A 104 -4.41 7.38 5.39
C GLU A 104 -3.20 8.31 5.47
N THR A 105 -2.18 8.13 4.61
CA THR A 105 -0.88 8.83 4.73
C THR A 105 -0.63 9.87 3.63
N GLY A 106 -1.47 9.87 2.58
CA GLY A 106 -1.25 10.64 1.35
C GLY A 106 -0.13 10.08 0.46
N LYS A 107 0.57 9.01 0.87
CA LYS A 107 1.75 8.46 0.18
C LYS A 107 1.48 7.07 -0.37
N SER A 108 2.17 6.70 -1.44
CA SER A 108 2.08 5.32 -1.92
C SER A 108 2.64 4.34 -0.89
N ALA A 109 2.17 3.09 -0.88
CA ALA A 109 2.70 2.07 0.04
C ALA A 109 4.21 1.85 -0.13
N THR A 110 4.71 1.85 -1.37
CA THR A 110 6.15 1.75 -1.65
C THR A 110 6.92 2.92 -1.05
N GLU A 111 6.41 4.15 -1.21
CA GLU A 111 7.03 5.35 -0.65
C GLU A 111 7.04 5.30 0.88
N TYR A 112 5.95 4.86 1.50
CA TYR A 112 5.87 4.70 2.95
C TYR A 112 6.91 3.70 3.47
N ILE A 113 7.06 2.55 2.81
CA ILE A 113 8.08 1.55 3.15
C ILE A 113 9.49 2.14 3.01
N HIS A 114 9.76 2.87 1.92
CA HIS A 114 11.06 3.52 1.72
C HIS A 114 11.35 4.58 2.79
N LEU A 115 10.37 5.39 3.18
CA LEU A 115 10.54 6.35 4.27
C LEU A 115 10.92 5.65 5.57
N LYS A 116 10.24 4.56 5.91
CA LYS A 116 10.56 3.79 7.12
C LYS A 116 11.95 3.17 7.08
N LEU A 117 12.36 2.67 5.91
CA LEU A 117 13.72 2.18 5.67
C LEU A 117 14.76 3.29 5.87
N ILE A 118 14.49 4.50 5.37
CA ILE A 118 15.40 5.65 5.53
C ILE A 118 15.49 6.11 6.99
N GLU A 119 14.38 6.14 7.73
CA GLU A 119 14.41 6.41 9.18
C GLU A 119 15.29 5.41 9.93
N THR A 120 15.11 4.11 9.63
CA THR A 120 15.93 3.04 10.22
C THR A 120 17.40 3.19 9.84
N ALA A 121 17.67 3.53 8.58
CA ALA A 121 19.03 3.75 8.09
C ALA A 121 19.72 4.92 8.81
N LYS A 122 19.01 6.04 9.02
CA LYS A 122 19.53 7.19 9.76
C LYS A 122 19.99 6.77 11.16
N ALA A 123 19.19 5.99 11.88
CA ALA A 123 19.56 5.50 13.20
C ALA A 123 20.81 4.60 13.17
N LYS A 124 20.89 3.67 12.20
CA LYS A 124 22.03 2.75 12.05
C LYS A 124 23.33 3.42 11.58
N ILE A 125 23.24 4.50 10.79
CA ILE A 125 24.42 5.19 10.24
C ILE A 125 25.29 5.80 11.35
N PHE A 126 24.73 6.15 12.50
CA PHE A 126 25.47 6.72 13.63
C PHE A 126 26.30 5.70 14.40
N ASP A 127 26.11 4.40 14.15
CA ASP A 127 27.00 3.38 14.70
C ASP A 127 28.38 3.48 14.02
N THR A 128 29.35 4.08 14.71
CA THR A 128 30.71 4.30 14.23
C THR A 128 31.49 3.01 14.04
N ASN A 129 31.02 1.90 14.63
CA ASN A 129 31.67 0.60 14.47
C ASN A 129 31.33 -0.06 13.11
N LYS A 130 30.40 0.51 12.34
CA LYS A 130 29.95 -0.02 11.06
C LYS A 130 30.24 0.94 9.92
N SER A 131 30.77 0.40 8.83
CA SER A 131 30.85 1.09 7.55
C SER A 131 29.46 1.32 6.95
N VAL A 132 29.35 2.32 6.07
CA VAL A 132 28.11 2.57 5.31
C VAL A 132 27.70 1.35 4.47
N SER A 133 28.67 0.60 3.97
CA SER A 133 28.43 -0.63 3.21
C SER A 133 27.81 -1.73 4.09
N GLU A 134 28.32 -1.93 5.31
CA GLU A 134 27.74 -2.89 6.26
C GLU A 134 26.30 -2.52 6.64
N VAL A 135 26.03 -1.23 6.88
CA VAL A 135 24.66 -0.76 7.13
C VAL A 135 23.75 -1.07 5.94
N ALA A 136 24.21 -0.89 4.70
CA ALA A 136 23.44 -1.23 3.52
C ALA A 136 23.12 -2.73 3.44
N TYR A 137 24.09 -3.59 3.71
CA TYR A 137 23.89 -5.05 3.73
C TYR A 137 22.93 -5.47 4.84
N GLU A 138 23.04 -4.90 6.04
CA GLU A 138 22.09 -5.16 7.14
C GLU A 138 20.66 -4.76 6.79
N LEU A 139 20.48 -3.68 6.04
CA LEU A 139 19.18 -3.22 5.56
C LEU A 139 18.63 -4.08 4.42
N GLY A 140 19.38 -5.06 3.91
CA GLY A 140 18.94 -5.99 2.87
C GLY A 140 19.26 -5.54 1.43
N PHE A 141 20.15 -4.56 1.26
CA PHE A 141 20.63 -4.19 -0.08
C PHE A 141 21.72 -5.15 -0.55
N LYS A 142 21.56 -5.70 -1.75
CA LYS A 142 22.60 -6.50 -2.42
C LYS A 142 23.81 -5.67 -2.84
N TYR A 143 23.59 -4.40 -3.15
CA TYR A 143 24.61 -3.48 -3.64
C TYR A 143 24.51 -2.15 -2.88
N PRO A 144 25.54 -1.74 -2.11
CA PRO A 144 25.53 -0.51 -1.32
C PRO A 144 25.28 0.77 -2.13
N GLN A 145 25.62 0.77 -3.43
CA GLN A 145 25.38 1.92 -4.31
C GLN A 145 23.88 2.23 -4.47
N HIS A 146 23.02 1.21 -4.46
CA HIS A 146 21.57 1.42 -4.50
C HIS A 146 21.05 2.07 -3.24
N PHE A 147 21.57 1.66 -2.07
CA PHE A 147 21.26 2.29 -0.80
C PHE A 147 21.70 3.75 -0.79
N THR A 148 22.95 4.05 -1.17
CA THR A 148 23.46 5.43 -1.22
C THR A 148 22.61 6.32 -2.13
N ARG A 149 22.18 5.82 -3.29
CA ARG A 149 21.31 6.57 -4.20
C ARG A 149 19.94 6.84 -3.58
N LEU A 150 19.31 5.82 -3.01
CA LEU A 150 17.99 5.94 -2.37
C LEU A 150 18.06 6.92 -1.17
N PHE A 151 19.08 6.78 -0.33
CA PHE A 151 19.30 7.64 0.82
C PHE A 151 19.48 9.10 0.40
N LYS A 152 20.35 9.37 -0.58
CA LYS A 152 20.54 10.73 -1.10
C LYS A 152 19.26 11.31 -1.69
N GLN A 153 18.45 10.50 -2.38
CA GLN A 153 17.16 10.96 -2.93
C GLN A 153 16.18 11.41 -1.84
N HIS A 154 16.15 10.73 -0.70
CA HIS A 154 15.21 11.05 0.39
C HIS A 154 15.76 12.05 1.42
N VAL A 155 17.06 12.09 1.63
CA VAL A 155 17.71 12.90 2.68
C VAL A 155 18.43 14.13 2.12
N GLY A 156 18.72 14.14 0.82
CA GLY A 156 19.43 15.24 0.14
C GLY A 156 20.96 15.12 0.18
N MET A 157 21.50 14.25 1.03
CA MET A 157 22.94 14.00 1.18
C MET A 157 23.23 12.49 1.25
N THR A 158 24.45 12.09 0.95
CA THR A 158 24.87 10.69 1.04
C THR A 158 24.91 10.21 2.50
N PRO A 159 24.85 8.88 2.75
CA PRO A 159 24.97 8.34 4.10
C PRO A 159 26.27 8.77 4.82
N LEU A 160 27.37 8.90 4.10
CA LEU A 160 28.66 9.32 4.66
C LEU A 160 28.65 10.81 5.02
N GLU A 161 28.13 11.67 4.15
CA GLU A 161 27.93 13.09 4.45
C GLU A 161 26.99 13.27 5.66
N TYR A 162 25.93 12.47 5.74
CA TYR A 162 24.98 12.49 6.86
C TYR A 162 25.63 12.05 8.19
N ARG A 163 26.55 11.08 8.15
CA ARG A 163 27.33 10.68 9.33
C ARG A 163 28.25 11.80 9.80
N ASN A 164 28.88 12.51 8.86
CA ASN A 164 29.87 13.54 9.17
C ASN A 164 29.24 14.88 9.57
N SER A 165 27.97 15.14 9.24
CA SER A 165 27.31 16.41 9.56
C SER A 165 26.84 16.56 11.01
N LEU A 166 26.88 15.47 11.78
CA LEU A 166 26.36 15.38 13.16
C LEU A 166 27.40 14.87 14.17
N ASN A 167 28.63 14.61 13.71
CA ASN A 167 29.82 14.39 14.54
C ASN A 167 30.63 15.68 14.63
#